data_AF-A0A3C1G547-F1
#
_entry.id   AF-A0A3C1G547-F1
#
_cell.length_a   1.000
_cell.length_b   1.000
_cell.length_c   1.000
_cell.angle_alpha   90.00
_cell.angle_beta   90.00
_cell.angle_gamma   90.00
#
_symmetry.space_group_name_H-M   'P 1'
#
loop_
_entity.id
_entity.type
_entity.pdbx_description
1 polymer ?
#
loop_
_entity_poly.entity_id
_entity_poly.type
_entity_poly.pdbx_seq_one_letter_code
_entity_poly.pdbx_strand_id
1 'polypeptide(L)'
;MVNIAEQQTKKPAATIEKPHETPSDWKPNVLAFACHYCAFAAADLAGVMRLSYPSNVKVIRLPCTGKLDHIHILRAFEKGVDGVFAAG
;
A
#
# COMPACT_ATOMS: atom_id res chain seq x y z
N MET A 1 28.27 -9.90 19.95
CA MET A 1 28.72 -9.60 18.58
C MET A 1 28.43 -10.81 17.70
N VAL A 2 27.26 -10.83 17.06
CA VAL A 2 26.93 -11.81 16.01
C VAL A 2 26.18 -11.05 14.92
N ASN A 3 26.88 -10.83 13.80
CA ASN A 3 26.28 -10.57 12.50
C ASN A 3 26.09 -11.93 11.82
N ILE A 4 25.02 -12.09 11.02
CA ILE A 4 24.96 -12.76 9.70
C ILE A 4 23.49 -13.11 9.37
N ALA A 5 23.03 -12.55 8.26
CA ALA A 5 22.05 -13.09 7.30
C ALA A 5 20.70 -13.64 7.79
N GLU A 6 19.66 -12.82 7.63
CA GLU A 6 18.31 -13.33 7.32
C GLU A 6 17.66 -12.47 6.23
N GLN A 7 18.41 -12.26 5.14
CA GLN A 7 17.89 -11.71 3.88
C GLN A 7 17.44 -12.84 2.94
N GLN A 8 16.62 -13.82 3.33
CA GLN A 8 16.02 -14.69 2.29
C GLN A 8 14.82 -15.54 2.71
N THR A 9 13.62 -14.95 2.71
CA THR A 9 12.36 -15.68 2.40
C THR A 9 11.38 -14.82 1.60
N LYS A 10 11.82 -14.14 0.54
CA LYS A 10 10.93 -13.72 -0.55
C LYS A 10 11.30 -14.49 -1.81
N LYS A 11 10.71 -15.68 -1.97
CA LYS A 11 10.56 -16.29 -3.28
C LYS A 11 9.52 -15.43 -4.03
N PRO A 12 9.90 -14.64 -5.05
CA PRO A 12 8.93 -13.81 -5.73
C PRO A 12 7.92 -14.74 -6.43
N ALA A 13 6.64 -14.52 -6.16
CA ALA A 13 5.56 -15.18 -6.88
C ALA A 13 5.76 -14.94 -8.39
N ALA A 14 5.34 -15.90 -9.23
CA ALA A 14 5.45 -15.79 -10.67
C ALA A 14 4.68 -14.54 -11.17
N THR A 15 5.41 -13.47 -11.47
CA THR A 15 4.82 -12.22 -11.94
C THR A 15 4.46 -12.38 -13.42
N ILE A 16 3.17 -12.25 -13.75
CA ILE A 16 2.67 -12.22 -15.13
C ILE A 16 3.20 -10.99 -15.88
N GLU A 17 3.50 -9.92 -15.14
CA GLU A 17 4.01 -8.65 -15.67
C GLU A 17 5.54 -8.62 -15.69
N LYS A 18 6.10 -8.03 -16.76
CA LYS A 18 7.54 -7.82 -16.90
C LYS A 18 8.01 -6.86 -15.80
N PRO A 19 9.12 -7.14 -15.11
CA PRO A 19 9.72 -6.18 -14.20
C PRO A 19 10.02 -4.88 -14.94
N HIS A 20 9.46 -3.78 -14.46
CA HIS A 20 9.75 -2.46 -15.01
C HIS A 20 10.89 -1.83 -14.21
N GLU A 21 11.90 -1.30 -14.90
CA GLU A 21 12.93 -0.51 -14.24
C GLU A 21 12.31 0.80 -13.74
N THR A 22 12.45 1.08 -12.45
CA THR A 22 12.02 2.32 -11.81
C THR A 22 13.23 3.24 -11.63
N PRO A 23 13.15 4.54 -11.96
CA PRO A 23 14.23 5.49 -11.71
C PRO A 23 14.62 5.53 -10.23
N SER A 24 15.90 5.77 -9.92
CA SER A 24 16.41 5.76 -8.54
C SER A 24 15.74 6.80 -7.62
N ASP A 25 15.30 7.92 -8.18
CA ASP A 25 14.73 9.06 -7.43
C ASP A 25 13.20 9.08 -7.43
N TRP A 26 12.56 8.04 -7.98
CA TRP A 26 11.11 7.97 -8.06
C TRP A 26 10.47 7.71 -6.69
N LYS A 27 9.52 8.59 -6.30
CA LYS A 27 8.75 8.46 -5.06
C LYS A 27 7.29 8.14 -5.43
N PRO A 28 6.83 6.89 -5.28
CA PRO A 28 5.50 6.50 -5.71
C PRO A 28 4.44 7.19 -4.85
N ASN A 29 3.43 7.82 -5.45
CA ASN A 29 2.27 8.33 -4.74
C ASN A 29 1.21 7.23 -4.63
N VAL A 30 0.96 6.72 -3.43
CA VAL A 30 0.05 5.59 -3.20
C VAL A 30 -1.20 6.05 -2.46
N LEU A 31 -2.37 5.65 -2.96
CA LEU A 31 -3.66 5.93 -2.32
C LEU A 31 -4.25 4.64 -1.74
N ALA A 32 -4.47 4.62 -0.44
CA ALA A 32 -5.04 3.49 0.29
C ALA A 32 -6.51 3.74 0.64
N PHE A 33 -7.42 2.91 0.13
CA PHE A 33 -8.81 2.85 0.55
C PHE A 33 -8.95 1.87 1.71
N ALA A 34 -9.27 2.38 2.89
CA ALA A 34 -9.35 1.61 4.12
C ALA A 34 -10.79 1.53 4.62
N CYS A 35 -11.30 0.31 4.76
CA CYS A 35 -12.51 0.02 5.54
C CYS A 35 -12.38 0.57 6.97
N HIS A 36 -13.43 1.19 7.47
CA HIS A 36 -13.47 1.77 8.81
C HIS A 36 -13.21 0.75 9.91
N TYR A 37 -13.82 -0.44 9.82
CA TYR A 37 -13.85 -1.40 10.93
C TYR A 37 -12.60 -2.28 11.01
N CYS A 38 -12.02 -2.68 9.89
CA CYS A 38 -10.84 -3.57 9.90
C CYS A 38 -9.58 -2.82 9.48
N ALA A 39 -9.51 -2.32 8.25
CA ALA A 39 -8.27 -1.76 7.70
C ALA A 39 -7.83 -0.46 8.38
N PHE A 40 -8.76 0.45 8.68
CA PHE A 40 -8.45 1.70 9.37
C PHE A 40 -8.09 1.43 10.83
N ALA A 41 -8.79 0.50 11.50
CA ALA A 41 -8.42 0.06 12.85
C ALA A 41 -7.02 -0.60 12.89
N ALA A 42 -6.65 -1.37 11.86
CA ALA A 42 -5.30 -1.92 11.73
C ALA A 42 -4.25 -0.82 11.51
N ALA A 43 -4.57 0.22 10.75
CA ALA A 43 -3.71 1.38 10.58
C ALA A 43 -3.53 2.15 11.90
N ASP A 44 -4.59 2.31 12.69
CA ASP A 44 -4.54 2.91 14.03
C ASP A 44 -3.68 2.07 14.98
N LEU A 45 -3.82 0.73 14.95
CA LEU A 45 -2.98 -0.18 15.72
C LEU A 45 -1.51 -0.08 15.31
N ALA A 46 -1.22 0.01 14.01
CA ALA A 46 0.15 0.23 13.53
C ALA A 46 0.74 1.54 14.08
N GLY A 47 -0.07 2.59 14.20
CA GLY A 47 0.29 3.84 14.87
C GLY A 47 0.59 3.67 16.36
N VAL A 48 -0.25 2.95 17.09
CA VAL A 48 -0.03 2.63 18.53
C VAL A 48 1.25 1.83 18.73
N MET A 49 1.53 0.89 17.83
CA MET A 49 2.76 0.09 17.82
C MET A 49 3.99 0.86 17.33
N ARG A 50 3.84 2.12 16.90
CA ARG A 50 4.89 2.98 16.35
C ARG A 50 5.60 2.33 15.15
N LEU A 51 4.85 1.61 14.32
CA LEU A 51 5.37 1.06 13.09
C LEU A 51 5.59 2.19 12.08
N SER A 52 6.83 2.34 11.63
CA SER A 52 7.17 3.33 10.61
C SER A 52 6.68 2.83 9.25
N TYR A 53 5.97 3.69 8.53
CA TYR A 53 5.61 3.48 7.14
C TYR A 53 5.96 4.73 6.33
N PRO A 54 6.22 4.56 5.02
CA PRO A 54 6.55 5.69 4.15
C PRO A 54 5.42 6.74 4.05
N SER A 55 5.77 8.04 4.06
CA SER A 55 4.83 9.16 4.08
C SER A 55 4.11 9.42 2.74
N ASN A 56 4.46 8.68 1.70
CA ASN A 56 3.87 8.73 0.37
C ASN A 56 2.56 7.93 0.24
N VAL A 57 2.15 7.23 1.31
CA VAL A 57 0.87 6.53 1.39
C VAL A 57 -0.19 7.45 2.02
N LYS A 58 -1.26 7.72 1.28
CA LYS A 58 -2.40 8.54 1.74
C LYS A 58 -3.62 7.66 1.96
N VAL A 59 -4.23 7.73 3.14
CA VAL A 59 -5.37 6.87 3.50
C VAL A 59 -6.69 7.61 3.32
N ILE A 60 -7.61 7.01 2.56
CA ILE A 60 -9.02 7.40 2.47
C ILE A 60 -9.83 6.39 3.27
N ARG A 61 -10.56 6.89 4.27
CA ARG A 61 -11.46 6.07 5.09
C ARG A 61 -12.81 5.90 4.39
N LEU A 62 -13.27 4.66 4.32
CA LEU A 62 -14.58 4.26 3.81
C LEU A 62 -15.38 3.54 4.91
N PRO A 63 -16.73 3.56 4.90
CA PRO A 63 -17.51 2.80 5.88
C PRO A 63 -17.25 1.28 5.82
N CYS A 64 -17.05 0.74 4.61
CA CYS A 64 -16.67 -0.64 4.33
C CYS A 64 -16.07 -0.71 2.91
N THR A 65 -15.25 -1.72 2.60
CA THR A 65 -14.74 -1.95 1.23
C THR A 65 -15.85 -2.19 0.21
N GLY A 66 -17.04 -2.64 0.63
CA GLY A 66 -18.20 -2.75 -0.26
C GLY A 66 -18.66 -1.42 -0.88
N LYS A 67 -18.24 -0.26 -0.32
CA LYS A 67 -18.49 1.06 -0.92
C LYS A 67 -17.50 1.40 -2.04
N LEU A 68 -16.38 0.69 -2.14
CA LEU A 68 -15.36 0.94 -3.14
C LEU A 68 -15.84 0.42 -4.49
N ASP A 69 -15.95 1.34 -5.44
CA ASP A 69 -16.28 1.03 -6.84
C ASP A 69 -15.09 1.39 -7.74
N HIS A 70 -14.97 0.68 -8.87
CA HIS A 70 -13.94 0.84 -9.88
C HIS A 70 -13.79 2.29 -10.34
N ILE A 71 -14.87 3.06 -10.39
CA ILE A 71 -14.82 4.48 -10.75
C ILE A 71 -13.91 5.29 -9.81
N HIS A 72 -13.84 4.95 -8.53
CA HIS A 72 -12.95 5.61 -7.56
C HIS A 72 -11.49 5.26 -7.81
N ILE A 73 -11.22 4.01 -8.19
CA ILE A 73 -9.88 3.50 -8.52
C ILE A 73 -9.39 4.16 -9.80
N LEU A 74 -10.19 4.16 -10.87
CA LEU A 74 -9.87 4.81 -12.14
C LEU A 74 -9.66 6.32 -11.95
N ARG A 75 -10.51 6.97 -11.16
CA ARG A 75 -10.37 8.40 -10.83
C ARG A 75 -9.08 8.70 -10.04
N ALA A 76 -8.58 7.76 -9.25
CA ALA A 76 -7.30 7.90 -8.57
C ALA A 76 -6.15 7.90 -9.58
N PHE A 77 -6.14 6.95 -10.52
CA PHE A 77 -5.16 6.90 -11.60
C PHE A 77 -5.20 8.14 -12.51
N GLU A 78 -6.40 8.62 -12.88
CA GLU A 78 -6.57 9.88 -13.62
C GLU A 78 -5.94 11.09 -12.90
N LYS A 79 -5.90 11.06 -11.56
CA LYS A 79 -5.31 12.12 -10.74
C LYS A 79 -3.80 11.97 -10.54
N GLY A 80 -3.14 11.01 -11.20
CA GLY A 80 -1.70 10.78 -11.09
C GLY A 80 -1.28 10.05 -9.81
N VAL A 81 -2.12 9.14 -9.31
CA VAL A 81 -1.72 8.16 -8.30
C VAL A 81 -1.02 7.01 -8.99
N ASP A 82 0.16 6.63 -8.51
CA ASP A 82 0.97 5.54 -9.10
C ASP A 82 0.48 4.15 -8.69
N GLY A 83 -0.17 4.06 -7.53
CA GLY A 83 -0.69 2.80 -7.00
C GLY A 83 -1.88 2.98 -6.08
N VAL A 84 -2.83 2.04 -6.17
CA VAL A 84 -3.99 1.99 -5.30
C VAL A 84 -3.91 0.75 -4.42
N PHE A 85 -4.12 0.93 -3.12
CA PHE A 85 -4.24 -0.15 -2.15
C PHE A 85 -5.68 -0.20 -1.62
N ALA A 86 -6.34 -1.36 -1.69
CA ALA A 86 -7.68 -1.54 -1.15
C ALA A 86 -7.66 -2.60 -0.06
N ALA A 87 -8.07 -2.23 1.15
CA ALA A 87 -8.07 -3.13 2.31
C ALA A 87 -9.41 -3.09 3.06
N GLY A 88 -9.92 -4.29 3.31
CA GLY A 88 -11.23 -4.58 3.90
C GLY A 88 -11.16 -5.00 5.34
#